data_AF-A0A1R2BYU6-F1
#
_entry.id   AF-A0A1R2BYU6-F1
#
_cell.length_a   1.000
_cell.length_b   1.000
_cell.length_c   1.000
_cell.angle_alpha   90.00
_cell.angle_beta   90.00
_cell.angle_gamma   90.00
#
_symmetry.space_group_name_H-M   'P 1'
#
loop_
_entity.id
_entity.type
_entity.pdbx_description
1 polymer ?
#
loop_
_entity_poly.entity_id
_entity_poly.type
_entity_poly.pdbx_seq_one_letter_code
_entity_poly.pdbx_strand_id
1 'polypeptide(L)'
;MAESYNVSLPYVQFKSIRKKETNLGSIVIIDICKLYGSYNLTFRNEKSDEIASEISRLFRIYVDNPILGLEVSVQEAQNPIETSQQPRVFDDIEIIEPIYAGQSHASAAYCVSESTNSNQVDFSSELCLAIETPPNNISIEQLWRII
;
A
#
# COMPACT_ATOMS: atom_id res chain seq x y z
N MET A 1 -19.09 29.41 6.59
CA MET A 1 -18.89 28.10 5.93
C MET A 1 -17.74 27.42 6.67
N ALA A 2 -17.79 26.12 6.95
CA ALA A 2 -16.72 25.45 7.69
C ALA A 2 -15.58 25.07 6.72
N GLU A 3 -14.49 25.83 6.74
CA GLU A 3 -13.32 25.57 5.88
C GLU A 3 -12.65 24.22 6.17
N SER A 4 -12.88 23.67 7.37
CA SER A 4 -12.43 22.32 7.76
C SER A 4 -13.14 21.19 7.03
N TYR A 5 -14.24 21.45 6.31
CA TYR A 5 -14.92 20.45 5.50
C TYR A 5 -14.39 20.49 4.05
N ASN A 6 -13.24 19.85 3.85
CA ASN A 6 -12.58 19.74 2.55
C ASN A 6 -12.08 18.31 2.30
N VAL A 7 -11.79 18.01 1.03
CA VAL A 7 -11.25 16.71 0.62
C VAL A 7 -10.16 16.93 -0.43
N SER A 8 -9.06 16.21 -0.29
CA SER A 8 -7.95 16.19 -1.25
C SER A 8 -7.84 14.78 -1.83
N LEU A 9 -7.82 14.68 -3.16
CA LEU A 9 -7.75 13.40 -3.87
C LEU A 9 -6.57 13.40 -4.85
N PRO A 10 -5.46 12.71 -4.55
CA PRO A 10 -4.36 12.56 -5.49
C PRO A 10 -4.76 11.61 -6.63
N TYR A 11 -4.29 11.90 -7.85
CA TYR A 11 -4.62 11.11 -9.04
C TYR A 11 -4.24 9.63 -8.92
N VAL A 12 -3.21 9.28 -8.13
CA VAL A 12 -2.83 7.89 -7.84
C VAL A 12 -3.96 7.04 -7.25
N GLN A 13 -4.95 7.69 -6.61
CA GLN A 13 -6.09 7.02 -5.99
C GLN A 13 -7.26 6.83 -6.95
N PHE A 14 -7.26 7.49 -8.11
CA PHE A 14 -8.40 7.50 -9.01
C PHE A 14 -8.52 6.14 -9.71
N LYS A 15 -9.75 5.66 -9.81
CA LYS A 15 -10.13 4.50 -10.63
C LYS A 15 -10.82 4.93 -11.90
N SER A 16 -11.81 5.82 -11.80
CA SER A 16 -12.55 6.34 -12.95
C SER A 16 -13.23 7.66 -12.62
N ILE A 17 -13.48 8.44 -13.67
CA ILE A 17 -14.24 9.68 -13.61
C ILE A 17 -15.47 9.49 -14.50
N ARG A 18 -16.66 9.70 -13.94
CA ARG A 18 -17.94 9.56 -14.65
C ARG A 18 -18.77 10.83 -14.51
N LYS A 19 -19.62 11.08 -15.50
CA LYS A 19 -20.66 12.09 -15.45
C LYS A 19 -22.03 11.44 -15.48
N LYS A 20 -23.01 12.09 -14.86
CA LYS A 20 -24.40 11.64 -14.88
C LYS A 20 -25.33 12.84 -14.72
N GLU A 21 -26.43 12.84 -15.48
CA GLU A 21 -27.55 13.75 -15.21
C GLU A 21 -28.48 13.13 -14.15
N THR A 22 -28.92 13.95 -13.21
CA THR A 22 -29.89 13.56 -12.18
C THR A 22 -31.03 14.56 -12.11
N ASN A 23 -32.14 14.17 -11.47
CA ASN A 23 -33.28 15.06 -11.25
C ASN A 23 -32.91 16.36 -10.50
N LEU A 24 -31.77 16.36 -9.79
CA LEU A 24 -31.27 17.48 -8.98
C LEU A 24 -30.17 18.28 -9.68
N GLY A 25 -29.84 17.94 -10.93
CA GLY A 25 -28.80 18.57 -11.75
C GLY A 25 -27.67 17.62 -12.14
N SER A 26 -26.72 18.16 -12.88
CA SER A 26 -25.58 17.40 -13.40
C SER A 26 -24.54 17.12 -12.33
N ILE A 27 -23.99 15.90 -12.34
CA ILE A 27 -23.03 15.43 -11.34
C ILE A 27 -21.78 14.83 -11.98
N VAL A 28 -20.65 15.00 -11.30
CA VAL A 28 -19.38 14.33 -11.54
C VAL A 28 -19.16 13.33 -10.42
N ILE A 29 -18.79 12.10 -10.78
CA ILE A 29 -18.50 11.01 -9.85
C ILE A 29 -17.05 10.60 -10.06
N ILE A 30 -16.26 10.61 -8.98
CA ILE A 30 -14.89 10.09 -8.95
C ILE A 30 -14.89 8.81 -8.13
N ASP A 31 -14.52 7.69 -8.75
CA ASP A 31 -14.34 6.43 -8.03
C ASP A 31 -12.90 6.26 -7.60
N ILE A 32 -12.72 5.73 -6.40
CA ILE A 32 -11.42 5.46 -5.82
C ILE A 32 -11.05 3.98 -5.97
N CYS A 33 -9.77 3.73 -6.21
CA CYS A 33 -9.20 2.39 -6.34
C CYS A 33 -9.45 1.55 -5.08
N LYS A 34 -9.61 0.22 -5.27
CA LYS A 34 -9.93 -0.70 -4.18
C LYS A 34 -8.90 -0.70 -3.06
N LEU A 35 -7.64 -0.50 -3.43
CA LEU A 35 -6.51 -0.38 -2.50
C LEU A 35 -6.72 0.72 -1.44
N TYR A 36 -7.49 1.76 -1.76
CA TYR A 36 -7.71 2.92 -0.89
C TYR A 36 -9.13 2.98 -0.29
N GLY A 37 -9.88 1.89 -0.32
CA GLY A 37 -11.18 1.78 0.38
C GLY A 37 -12.42 1.74 -0.50
N SER A 38 -12.30 1.80 -1.84
CA SER A 38 -13.42 1.57 -2.79
C SER A 38 -14.64 2.49 -2.65
N TYR A 39 -14.48 3.74 -2.19
CA TYR A 39 -15.58 4.71 -2.13
C TYR A 39 -15.66 5.55 -3.40
N ASN A 40 -16.76 6.28 -3.55
CA ASN A 40 -16.93 7.28 -4.61
C ASN A 40 -17.26 8.65 -4.02
N LEU A 41 -16.87 9.69 -4.73
CA LEU A 41 -17.17 11.08 -4.38
C LEU A 41 -17.97 11.70 -5.50
N THR A 42 -19.09 12.31 -5.13
CA THR A 42 -20.03 12.89 -6.08
C THR A 42 -20.14 14.40 -5.86
N PHE A 43 -19.92 15.17 -6.91
CA PHE A 43 -19.98 16.62 -6.90
C PHE A 43 -21.04 17.08 -7.89
N ARG A 44 -21.95 17.95 -7.44
CA ARG A 44 -22.95 18.57 -8.30
C ARG A 44 -22.46 19.91 -8.80
N ASN A 45 -22.47 20.12 -10.10
CA ASN A 45 -22.13 21.39 -10.74
C ASN A 45 -22.77 21.46 -12.13
N GLU A 46 -23.24 22.64 -12.53
CA GLU A 46 -23.79 22.87 -13.88
C GLU A 46 -22.72 22.68 -14.98
N LYS A 47 -21.44 22.89 -14.64
CA LYS A 47 -20.29 22.68 -15.53
C LYS A 47 -19.63 21.30 -15.36
N SER A 48 -20.39 20.29 -14.95
CA SER A 48 -19.91 18.92 -14.75
C SER A 48 -19.17 18.37 -15.98
N ASP A 49 -19.61 18.72 -17.18
CA ASP A 49 -19.03 18.29 -18.46
C ASP A 49 -17.61 18.82 -18.65
N GLU A 50 -17.43 20.13 -18.45
CA GLU A 50 -16.12 20.78 -18.55
C GLU A 50 -15.17 20.23 -17.49
N ILE A 51 -15.64 20.11 -16.24
CA ILE A 51 -14.85 19.63 -15.11
C ILE A 51 -14.44 18.17 -15.32
N ALA A 52 -15.37 17.29 -15.69
CA ALA A 52 -15.06 15.87 -15.90
C ALA A 52 -14.08 15.68 -17.06
N SER A 53 -14.22 16.45 -18.14
CA SER A 53 -13.30 16.44 -19.29
C SER A 53 -11.89 16.88 -18.87
N GLU A 54 -11.78 18.00 -18.15
CA GLU A 54 -10.50 18.56 -17.72
C GLU A 54 -9.78 17.61 -16.75
N ILE A 55 -10.48 17.11 -15.73
CA ILE A 55 -9.93 16.13 -14.78
C ILE A 55 -9.50 14.86 -15.49
N SER A 56 -10.27 14.37 -16.47
CA SER A 56 -9.92 13.17 -17.24
C SER A 56 -8.65 13.35 -18.08
N ARG A 57 -8.45 14.54 -18.65
CA ARG A 57 -7.23 14.88 -19.40
C ARG A 57 -6.01 14.92 -18.48
N LEU A 58 -6.12 15.62 -17.36
CA LEU A 58 -5.04 15.72 -16.36
C LEU A 58 -4.70 14.35 -15.77
N PHE A 59 -5.72 13.55 -15.47
CA PHE A 59 -5.54 12.19 -14.97
C PHE A 59 -4.80 11.31 -16.00
N ARG A 60 -5.13 11.41 -17.28
CA ARG A 60 -4.43 10.68 -18.35
C ARG A 60 -2.95 11.07 -18.43
N ILE A 61 -2.64 12.36 -18.39
CA ILE A 61 -1.24 12.86 -18.38
C ILE A 61 -0.49 12.33 -17.15
N TYR A 62 -1.14 12.33 -15.98
CA TYR A 62 -0.57 11.78 -14.76
C TYR A 62 -0.28 10.28 -14.87
N VAL A 63 -1.19 9.50 -15.45
CA VAL A 63 -0.99 8.06 -15.64
C VAL A 63 0.17 7.77 -16.60
N ASP A 64 0.36 8.60 -17.62
CA ASP A 64 1.47 8.46 -18.57
C ASP A 64 2.84 8.75 -17.92
N ASN A 65 2.92 9.71 -16.99
CA ASN A 65 4.14 10.02 -16.24
C ASN A 65 3.83 10.43 -14.78
N PRO A 66 3.73 9.47 -13.83
CA PRO A 66 3.24 9.74 -12.49
C PRO A 66 4.26 10.52 -11.67
N ILE A 67 3.83 11.67 -11.16
CA ILE A 67 4.59 12.44 -10.18
C ILE A 67 4.31 11.84 -8.80
N LEU A 68 5.31 11.16 -8.22
CA LEU A 68 5.21 10.50 -6.92
C LEU A 68 5.64 11.38 -5.74
N GLY A 69 6.11 12.61 -6.00
CA GLY A 69 6.60 13.54 -4.97
C GLY A 69 7.95 13.14 -4.38
N LEU A 70 8.70 12.27 -5.05
CA LEU A 70 10.05 11.89 -4.64
C LEU A 70 11.06 12.93 -5.14
N GLU A 71 11.67 13.65 -4.21
CA GLU A 71 12.85 14.48 -4.49
C GLU A 71 14.09 13.60 -4.38
N VAL A 72 14.71 13.29 -5.51
CA VAL A 72 15.95 12.51 -5.55
C VAL A 72 17.12 13.47 -5.73
N SER A 73 17.96 13.57 -4.71
CA SER A 73 19.30 14.13 -4.88
C SER A 73 20.24 12.98 -5.20
N VAL A 74 20.65 12.88 -6.47
CA VAL A 74 21.74 11.97 -6.83
C VAL A 74 23.01 12.63 -6.33
N GLN A 75 23.50 12.21 -5.17
CA GLN A 75 24.89 12.45 -4.82
C GLN A 75 25.72 11.80 -5.93
N GLU A 76 26.60 12.58 -6.57
CA GLU A 76 27.57 12.03 -7.53
C GLU A 76 28.20 10.81 -6.88
N ALA A 77 27.98 9.64 -7.50
CA ALA A 77 28.55 8.41 -7.02
C ALA A 77 30.05 8.66 -6.82
N GLN A 78 30.53 8.44 -5.61
CA GLN A 78 31.97 8.31 -5.39
C GLN A 78 32.49 7.35 -6.46
N ASN A 79 33.60 7.73 -7.10
CA ASN A 79 34.20 7.05 -8.26
C ASN A 79 33.97 5.53 -8.22
N PRO A 80 33.59 4.90 -9.34
CA PRO A 80 33.32 3.47 -9.39
C PRO A 80 34.43 2.73 -8.66
N ILE A 81 34.07 1.94 -7.64
CA ILE A 81 35.01 1.12 -6.88
C ILE A 81 35.44 -0.01 -7.82
N GLU A 82 36.35 0.29 -8.75
CA GLU A 82 37.01 -0.70 -9.61
C GLU A 82 37.81 -1.70 -8.77
N THR A 83 38.10 -1.36 -7.51
CA THR A 83 38.98 -2.11 -6.60
C THR A 83 38.32 -3.32 -5.92
N SER A 84 37.03 -3.60 -6.14
CA SER A 84 36.32 -4.69 -5.44
C SER A 84 35.54 -5.62 -6.37
N GLN A 85 35.90 -5.71 -7.65
CA GLN A 85 35.35 -6.76 -8.52
C GLN A 85 36.11 -8.07 -8.26
N GLN A 86 35.73 -8.80 -7.20
CA GLN A 86 36.14 -10.19 -7.11
C GLN A 86 35.52 -10.94 -8.29
N PRO A 87 36.31 -11.70 -9.07
CA PRO A 87 35.75 -12.56 -10.10
C PRO A 87 34.76 -13.52 -9.43
N ARG A 88 33.53 -13.59 -9.97
CA ARG A 88 32.56 -14.58 -9.52
C ARG A 88 33.16 -15.96 -9.78
N VAL A 89 33.54 -16.64 -8.70
CA VAL A 89 33.79 -18.08 -8.75
C VAL A 89 32.43 -18.73 -8.85
N PHE A 90 32.12 -19.32 -10.01
CA PHE A 90 30.98 -20.18 -10.15
C PHE A 90 31.38 -21.53 -9.55
N ASP A 91 30.83 -21.87 -8.39
CA ASP A 91 30.88 -23.26 -7.94
C ASP A 91 30.05 -24.10 -8.91
N ASP A 92 30.55 -25.29 -9.29
CA ASP A 92 29.79 -26.30 -10.04
C ASP A 92 28.73 -26.91 -9.09
N ILE A 93 27.68 -26.13 -8.85
CA ILE A 93 26.51 -26.58 -8.09
C ILE A 93 25.49 -27.07 -9.13
N GLU A 94 25.23 -28.38 -9.18
CA GLU A 94 24.02 -28.87 -9.83
C GLU A 94 22.82 -28.26 -9.11
N ILE A 95 22.14 -27.33 -9.76
CA ILE A 95 20.84 -26.85 -9.31
C ILE A 95 19.86 -28.01 -9.52
N ILE A 96 19.74 -28.86 -8.52
CA ILE A 96 18.60 -29.78 -8.44
C ILE A 96 17.39 -28.86 -8.31
N GLU A 97 16.57 -28.75 -9.35
CA GLU A 97 15.26 -28.10 -9.22
C GLU A 97 14.56 -28.78 -8.03
N PRO A 98 14.35 -28.09 -6.90
CA PRO A 98 13.57 -28.68 -5.84
C PRO A 98 12.21 -29.00 -6.45
N ILE A 99 11.61 -30.12 -6.04
CA ILE A 99 10.28 -30.58 -6.47
C ILE A 99 9.20 -29.47 -6.29
N TYR A 100 9.56 -28.42 -5.56
CA TYR A 100 8.81 -27.20 -5.26
C TYR A 100 9.28 -25.93 -6.02
N ALA A 101 9.94 -26.04 -7.18
CA ALA A 101 10.46 -24.89 -7.95
C ALA A 101 9.39 -23.85 -8.38
N GLY A 102 8.09 -24.14 -8.20
CA GLY A 102 6.97 -23.20 -8.34
C GLY A 102 6.44 -22.59 -7.03
N GLN A 103 6.97 -22.98 -5.87
CA GLN A 103 6.59 -22.53 -4.54
C GLN A 103 7.78 -21.86 -3.85
N SER A 104 8.33 -20.82 -4.48
CA SER A 104 9.34 -19.99 -3.84
C SER A 104 8.69 -19.25 -2.67
N HIS A 105 8.80 -19.80 -1.46
CA HIS A 105 8.50 -19.11 -0.20
C HIS A 105 9.63 -18.12 0.14
N ALA A 106 10.11 -17.34 -0.84
CA ALA A 106 11.12 -16.31 -0.62
C ALA A 106 10.67 -15.34 0.49
N SER A 107 9.36 -15.07 0.59
CA SER A 107 8.79 -14.28 1.67
C SER A 107 9.09 -14.85 3.07
N ALA A 108 9.08 -16.17 3.26
CA ALA A 108 9.35 -16.80 4.55
C ALA A 108 10.78 -16.55 5.04
N ALA A 109 11.75 -16.46 4.12
CA ALA A 109 13.15 -16.17 4.46
C ALA A 109 13.37 -14.72 4.91
N TYR A 110 12.45 -13.80 4.56
CA TYR A 110 12.49 -12.38 4.97
C TYR A 110 11.38 -12.03 5.97
N CYS A 111 10.65 -13.01 6.50
CA CYS A 111 9.65 -12.77 7.53
C CYS A 111 10.33 -12.34 8.84
N VAL A 112 9.92 -11.18 9.36
CA VAL A 112 10.38 -10.69 10.68
C VAL A 112 9.68 -11.46 11.82
N SER A 113 8.47 -11.97 11.58
CA SER A 113 7.72 -12.84 12.49
C SER A 113 6.95 -13.90 11.70
N GLU A 114 6.64 -15.03 12.35
CA GLU A 114 5.91 -16.16 11.74
C GLU A 114 4.41 -15.86 11.50
N SER A 115 3.85 -14.85 12.17
CA SER A 115 2.43 -14.52 12.06
C SER A 115 2.13 -13.53 10.93
N THR A 116 1.66 -14.04 9.79
CA THR A 116 1.05 -13.21 8.73
C THR A 116 -0.38 -12.76 9.08
N ASN A 117 -0.97 -13.34 10.12
CA ASN A 117 -2.28 -12.97 10.61
C ASN A 117 -2.12 -12.10 11.84
N SER A 118 -2.63 -10.87 11.81
CA SER A 118 -2.85 -10.09 13.01
C SER A 118 -3.78 -10.90 13.91
N ASN A 119 -3.26 -11.46 14.99
CA ASN A 119 -4.12 -12.14 15.95
C ASN A 119 -5.11 -11.12 16.53
N GLN A 120 -6.25 -11.63 16.99
CA GLN A 120 -7.29 -10.81 17.58
C GLN A 120 -6.72 -10.02 18.76
N VAL A 121 -7.20 -8.79 18.93
CA VAL A 121 -6.84 -7.93 20.07
C VAL A 121 -7.98 -7.98 21.07
N ASP A 122 -7.70 -8.44 22.29
CA ASP A 122 -8.65 -8.54 23.39
C ASP A 122 -8.18 -7.69 24.59
N PHE A 123 -9.11 -7.35 25.49
CA PHE A 123 -8.77 -6.63 26.72
C PHE A 123 -8.31 -7.60 27.81
N SER A 124 -7.10 -7.39 28.34
CA SER A 124 -6.59 -8.08 29.52
C SER A 124 -6.96 -7.30 30.79
N SER A 125 -7.76 -7.92 31.65
CA SER A 125 -8.06 -7.38 32.98
C SER A 125 -6.85 -7.40 33.92
N GLU A 126 -5.91 -8.32 33.73
CA GLU A 126 -4.71 -8.45 34.58
C GLU A 126 -3.74 -7.30 34.35
N LEU A 127 -3.61 -6.85 33.09
CA LEU A 127 -2.72 -5.75 32.71
C LEU A 127 -3.45 -4.42 32.58
N CYS A 128 -4.79 -4.41 32.57
CA CYS A 128 -5.63 -3.26 32.21
C CYS A 128 -5.28 -2.66 30.84
N LEU A 129 -4.92 -3.52 29.88
CA LEU A 129 -4.46 -3.14 28.54
C LEU A 129 -5.12 -4.00 27.46
N ALA A 130 -5.20 -3.46 26.25
CA ALA A 130 -5.49 -4.25 25.06
C ALA A 130 -4.24 -5.04 24.67
N ILE A 131 -4.36 -6.36 24.56
CA ILE A 131 -3.29 -7.27 24.18
C ILE A 131 -3.73 -8.17 23.05
N GLU A 132 -2.77 -8.72 22.33
CA GLU A 132 -3.00 -9.84 21.43
C GLU A 132 -3.55 -11.04 22.20
N THR A 133 -4.57 -11.72 21.68
CA THR A 133 -5.16 -12.90 22.31
C THR A 133 -4.06 -13.97 22.47
N PRO A 134 -3.75 -14.41 23.71
CA PRO A 134 -2.71 -15.40 23.93
C PRO A 134 -3.09 -16.75 23.29
N PRO A 135 -2.11 -17.60 22.92
CA PRO A 135 -2.39 -18.92 22.40
C PRO A 135 -3.27 -19.74 23.35
N ASN A 136 -4.09 -20.63 22.78
CA ASN A 136 -4.97 -21.50 23.54
C ASN A 136 -4.16 -22.23 24.63
N ASN A 137 -4.63 -22.11 25.88
CA ASN A 137 -4.06 -22.75 27.07
C ASN A 137 -2.74 -22.17 27.62
N ILE A 138 -2.40 -20.92 27.29
CA ILE A 138 -1.27 -20.21 27.92
C ILE A 138 -1.79 -18.94 28.62
N SER A 139 -1.44 -18.75 29.90
CA SER A 139 -1.74 -17.52 30.63
C SER A 139 -0.67 -16.44 30.41
N ILE A 140 -1.02 -15.18 30.63
CA ILE A 140 -0.10 -14.03 30.54
C ILE A 140 1.07 -14.22 31.51
N GLU A 141 0.80 -14.69 32.72
CA GLU A 141 1.82 -14.98 33.72
C GLU A 141 2.83 -16.04 33.24
N GLN A 142 2.36 -17.07 32.54
CA GLN A 142 3.24 -18.11 31.99
C GLN A 142 4.16 -17.58 30.89
N LEU A 143 3.72 -16.60 30.10
CA LEU A 143 4.56 -15.94 29.09
C LEU A 143 5.65 -15.06 29.71
N TRP A 144 5.40 -14.49 30.89
CA TRP A 144 6.33 -13.58 31.56
C TRP A 144 7.38 -14.29 32.43
N ARG A 145 7.04 -15.46 32.97
CA ARG A 145 7.95 -16.25 33.82
C ARG A 145 9.06 -16.86 32.96
N ILE A 146 10.31 -16.47 33.21
CA ILE A 146 11.49 -17.16 32.70
C ILE A 146 11.74 -18.38 33.61
N ILE A 147 11.78 -19.58 33.04
CA ILE A 147 12.21 -20.82 33.70
C ILE A 147 13.72 -20.99 33.50
#